data_AF-A0A2A2H935-F1
#
_entry.id   AF-A0A2A2H935-F1
#
_cell.length_a   1.000
_cell.length_b   1.000
_cell.length_c   1.000
_cell.angle_alpha   90.00
_cell.angle_beta   90.00
_cell.angle_gamma   90.00
#
_symmetry.space_group_name_H-M   'P 1'
#
loop_
_entity.id
_entity.type
_entity.pdbx_description
1 polymer ?
#
loop_
_entity_poly.entity_id
_entity_poly.type
_entity_poly.pdbx_seq_one_letter_code
_entity_poly.pdbx_strand_id
1 'polypeptide(L)'
;MEFNVLLEVFFILLVVILVSYVVYTKYIKKSSSLNDSNFIFTPKYMFNYSPELLNTYLNEKTDLNGYEDGFKATVLDLINKNYIIFSNPVNSNSAKTNNHSYGPLVRINKKKSVTKLKAYELDVVNFLKRYDKKGVISLYFIEEDLKNLKASKKFESRYNSWEKHLKNEYSNNKFFRGDSTEFMDELDNFKSYVSGRDITNADISLDDINQFLVYGMALGIGKKAVENFEKYLDETTLKNSEIYQIIKVNGINFVEQGFKGLYLVKPGQHDSNTDVYGY
;
A
#
# COMPACT_ATOMS: atom_id res chain seq x y z
N MET A 1 22.54 -27.30 -51.38
CA MET A 1 21.46 -27.40 -50.39
C MET A 1 22.02 -27.36 -48.97
N GLU A 2 23.06 -28.12 -48.67
CA GLU A 2 23.68 -28.21 -47.33
C GLU A 2 24.28 -26.89 -46.80
N PHE A 3 24.86 -26.05 -47.66
CA PHE A 3 25.45 -24.77 -47.24
C PHE A 3 24.41 -23.78 -46.68
N ASN A 4 23.21 -23.75 -47.25
CA ASN A 4 22.14 -22.86 -46.78
C ASN A 4 21.58 -23.32 -45.43
N VAL A 5 21.49 -24.63 -45.21
CA VAL A 5 21.06 -25.21 -43.92
C VAL A 5 22.06 -24.89 -42.81
N LEU A 6 23.37 -24.99 -43.09
CA LEU A 6 24.41 -24.62 -42.13
C LEU A 6 24.38 -23.12 -41.78
N LEU A 7 24.12 -22.26 -42.76
CA LEU A 7 24.00 -20.82 -42.56
C LEU A 7 22.78 -20.47 -41.67
N GLU A 8 21.64 -21.11 -41.90
CA GLU A 8 20.42 -20.93 -41.10
C GLU A 8 20.63 -21.36 -39.65
N VAL A 9 21.24 -22.53 -39.42
CA VAL A 9 21.55 -23.04 -38.07
C VAL A 9 22.50 -22.09 -37.33
N PHE A 10 23.52 -21.58 -38.03
CA PHE A 10 24.45 -20.59 -37.46
C PHE A 10 23.73 -19.30 -37.06
N PHE A 11 22.81 -18.80 -37.90
CA PHE A 11 22.04 -17.60 -37.60
C PHE A 11 21.14 -17.78 -36.37
N ILE A 12 20.48 -18.93 -36.25
CA ILE A 12 19.65 -19.27 -35.08
C ILE A 12 20.49 -19.29 -33.80
N LEU A 13 21.65 -19.95 -33.83
CA LEU A 13 22.57 -19.99 -32.68
C LEU A 13 23.05 -18.59 -32.28
N LEU A 14 23.37 -17.75 -33.26
CA LEU A 14 23.81 -16.38 -33.01
C LEU A 14 22.70 -15.54 -32.36
N VAL A 15 21.45 -15.68 -32.82
CA VAL A 15 20.28 -15.04 -32.20
C VAL A 15 20.06 -15.53 -30.75
N VAL A 16 20.17 -16.84 -30.51
CA VAL A 16 20.05 -17.41 -29.15
C VAL A 16 21.11 -16.86 -28.21
N ILE A 17 22.36 -16.75 -28.66
CA ILE A 17 23.47 -16.18 -27.87
C ILE A 17 23.21 -14.69 -27.59
N LEU A 18 22.78 -13.92 -28.59
CA LEU A 18 22.48 -12.49 -28.43
C LEU A 18 21.34 -12.26 -27.44
N VAL A 19 20.24 -13.00 -27.56
CA VAL A 19 19.10 -12.92 -26.64
C VAL A 19 19.55 -13.30 -25.22
N SER A 20 20.30 -14.39 -25.07
CA SER A 20 20.83 -14.83 -23.77
C SER A 20 21.75 -13.79 -23.15
N TYR A 21 22.62 -13.15 -23.95
CA TYR A 21 23.51 -12.08 -23.50
C TYR A 21 22.74 -10.83 -23.05
N VAL A 22 21.70 -10.43 -23.78
CA VAL A 22 20.85 -9.29 -23.40
C VAL A 22 20.08 -9.59 -22.11
N VAL A 23 19.53 -10.79 -21.97
CA VAL A 23 18.87 -11.23 -20.72
C VAL A 23 19.87 -11.26 -19.57
N TYR A 24 21.05 -11.84 -19.78
CA TYR A 24 22.12 -11.95 -18.79
C TYR A 24 22.61 -10.59 -18.30
N THR A 25 22.86 -9.65 -19.22
CA THR A 25 23.31 -8.29 -18.86
C THR A 25 22.24 -7.48 -18.14
N LYS A 26 20.96 -7.60 -18.52
CA LYS A 26 19.85 -7.01 -17.75
C LYS A 26 19.76 -7.62 -16.35
N TYR A 27 19.89 -8.93 -16.23
CA TYR A 27 19.80 -9.64 -14.95
C TYR A 27 20.97 -9.28 -14.02
N ILE A 28 22.21 -9.24 -14.53
CA ILE A 28 23.38 -8.86 -13.74
C ILE A 28 23.38 -7.37 -13.38
N LYS A 29 23.00 -6.48 -14.29
CA LYS A 29 22.91 -5.05 -13.95
C LYS A 29 21.86 -4.80 -12.87
N LYS A 30 20.74 -5.54 -12.92
CA LYS A 30 19.76 -5.57 -11.84
C LYS A 30 20.37 -6.17 -10.56
N SER A 31 21.03 -7.32 -10.62
CA SER A 31 21.61 -7.97 -9.44
C SER A 31 22.78 -7.20 -8.79
N SER A 32 23.60 -6.48 -9.56
CA SER A 32 24.78 -5.76 -9.05
C SER A 32 24.43 -4.48 -8.30
N SER A 33 23.38 -3.75 -8.69
CA SER A 33 22.83 -2.67 -7.86
C SER A 33 22.00 -3.18 -6.67
N LEU A 34 21.51 -4.42 -6.75
CA LEU A 34 20.73 -5.06 -5.69
C LEU A 34 21.58 -5.72 -4.58
N ASN A 35 22.87 -6.03 -4.83
CA ASN A 35 23.74 -6.80 -3.92
C ASN A 35 24.75 -5.95 -3.12
N ASP A 36 24.72 -4.62 -3.22
CA ASP A 36 25.53 -3.75 -2.37
C ASP A 36 24.88 -3.66 -0.98
N SER A 37 25.61 -4.08 0.07
CA SER A 37 25.15 -4.07 1.46
C SER A 37 24.86 -2.66 1.98
N ASN A 38 25.35 -1.63 1.28
CA ASN A 38 25.13 -0.21 1.62
C ASN A 38 24.13 0.46 0.66
N PHE A 39 23.39 -0.31 -0.14
CA PHE A 39 22.43 0.26 -1.07
C PHE A 39 21.25 0.89 -0.32
N ILE A 40 21.13 2.21 -0.37
CA ILE A 40 19.93 2.93 0.06
C ILE A 40 19.07 3.19 -1.18
N PHE A 41 17.82 2.72 -1.15
CA PHE A 41 16.88 3.02 -2.22
C PHE A 41 16.68 4.53 -2.33
N THR A 42 17.08 5.08 -3.48
CA THR A 42 16.90 6.50 -3.80
C THR A 42 15.87 6.62 -4.92
N PRO A 43 14.64 7.05 -4.62
CA PRO A 43 13.61 7.20 -5.64
C PRO A 43 13.97 8.35 -6.59
N LYS A 44 13.73 8.11 -7.87
CA LYS A 44 13.86 9.11 -8.92
C LYS A 44 12.54 9.88 -9.12
N TYR A 45 11.42 9.17 -9.09
CA TYR A 45 10.10 9.73 -9.34
C TYR A 45 9.05 9.34 -8.30
N MET A 46 9.20 8.17 -7.68
CA MET A 46 8.15 7.54 -6.88
C MET A 46 7.57 8.47 -5.80
N PHE A 47 8.44 9.14 -5.03
CA PHE A 47 8.02 10.00 -3.92
C PHE A 47 7.53 11.40 -4.33
N ASN A 48 7.52 11.70 -5.63
CA ASN A 48 6.89 12.92 -6.14
C ASN A 48 5.37 12.79 -6.26
N TYR A 49 4.84 11.58 -6.17
CA TYR A 49 3.41 11.28 -6.30
C TYR A 49 2.87 10.66 -5.03
N SER A 50 1.60 10.94 -4.72
CA SER A 50 1.00 10.36 -3.54
C SER A 50 0.83 8.84 -3.68
N PRO A 51 0.88 8.08 -2.58
CA PRO A 51 0.95 6.63 -2.63
C PRO A 51 -0.30 6.00 -3.30
N GLU A 52 -1.49 6.54 -3.05
CA GLU A 52 -2.73 6.13 -3.71
C GLU A 52 -2.76 6.41 -5.23
N LEU A 53 -2.03 7.41 -5.73
CA LEU A 53 -1.86 7.60 -7.18
C LEU A 53 -0.96 6.51 -7.78
N LEU A 54 0.02 6.01 -7.03
CA LEU A 54 0.82 4.86 -7.47
C LEU A 54 0.02 3.57 -7.51
N ASN A 55 -0.84 3.35 -6.50
CA ASN A 55 -1.78 2.24 -6.52
C ASN A 55 -2.69 2.31 -7.76
N THR A 56 -3.21 3.50 -8.06
CA THR A 56 -4.01 3.73 -9.27
C THR A 56 -3.22 3.42 -10.53
N TYR A 57 -1.99 3.93 -10.64
CA TYR A 57 -1.12 3.66 -11.78
C TYR A 57 -0.90 2.16 -12.00
N LEU A 58 -0.62 1.40 -10.93
CA LEU A 58 -0.48 -0.05 -11.03
C LEU A 58 -1.77 -0.74 -11.47
N ASN A 59 -2.90 -0.37 -10.88
CA ASN A 59 -4.20 -0.98 -11.21
C ASN A 59 -4.55 -0.76 -12.68
N GLU A 60 -4.32 0.45 -13.21
CA GLU A 60 -4.58 0.78 -14.62
C GLU A 60 -3.59 0.12 -15.60
N LYS A 61 -2.45 -0.41 -15.12
CA LYS A 61 -1.42 -1.06 -15.95
C LYS A 61 -1.41 -2.59 -15.86
N THR A 62 -1.88 -3.14 -14.74
CA THR A 62 -1.69 -4.57 -14.42
C THR A 62 -2.98 -5.32 -14.12
N ASP A 63 -4.14 -4.64 -14.12
CA ASP A 63 -5.44 -5.20 -13.75
C ASP A 63 -5.46 -5.88 -12.36
N LEU A 64 -4.48 -5.57 -11.48
CA LEU A 64 -4.33 -6.24 -10.19
C LEU A 64 -5.25 -5.63 -9.12
N ASN A 65 -5.84 -6.52 -8.30
CA ASN A 65 -6.35 -6.40 -6.91
C ASN A 65 -7.19 -5.21 -6.45
N GLY A 66 -7.55 -4.28 -7.32
CA GLY A 66 -8.44 -3.16 -6.98
C GLY A 66 -7.80 -2.10 -6.09
N TYR A 67 -8.62 -1.14 -5.67
CA TYR A 67 -8.17 0.10 -5.05
C TYR A 67 -8.08 0.04 -3.51
N GLU A 68 -8.26 -1.14 -2.90
CA GLU A 68 -8.34 -1.28 -1.44
C GLU A 68 -7.04 -0.85 -0.76
N ASP A 69 -5.91 -1.30 -1.31
CA ASP A 69 -4.57 -0.95 -0.85
C ASP A 69 -4.28 0.54 -1.05
N GLY A 70 -4.83 1.17 -2.09
CA GLY A 70 -4.81 2.62 -2.28
C GLY A 70 -5.59 3.35 -1.19
N PHE A 71 -6.76 2.85 -0.78
CA PHE A 71 -7.55 3.45 0.30
C PHE A 71 -6.82 3.33 1.64
N LYS A 72 -6.29 2.13 1.94
CA LYS A 72 -5.44 1.87 3.11
C LYS A 72 -4.23 2.82 3.13
N ALA A 73 -3.54 2.98 2.01
CA ALA A 73 -2.42 3.89 1.87
C ALA A 73 -2.83 5.36 2.09
N THR A 74 -4.00 5.79 1.59
CA THR A 74 -4.50 7.16 1.84
C THR A 74 -4.69 7.42 3.34
N VAL A 75 -5.21 6.44 4.09
CA VAL A 75 -5.36 6.56 5.56
C VAL A 75 -4.00 6.70 6.22
N LEU A 76 -3.05 5.84 5.88
CA LEU A 76 -1.69 5.85 6.45
C LEU A 76 -0.93 7.13 6.07
N ASP A 77 -1.07 7.60 4.84
CA ASP A 77 -0.43 8.83 4.38
C ASP A 77 -1.00 10.07 5.07
N LEU A 78 -2.29 10.10 5.36
CA LEU A 78 -2.90 11.15 6.18
C LEU A 78 -2.39 11.14 7.64
N ILE A 79 -2.01 9.97 8.15
CA ILE A 79 -1.36 9.83 9.47
C ILE A 79 0.08 10.33 9.38
N ASN A 80 0.83 9.89 8.37
CA ASN A 80 2.21 10.33 8.15
C ASN A 80 2.30 11.86 7.93
N LYS A 81 1.37 12.43 7.17
CA LYS A 81 1.18 13.87 6.99
C LYS A 81 0.56 14.56 8.22
N ASN A 82 0.30 13.86 9.33
CA ASN A 82 -0.21 14.41 10.58
C ASN A 82 -1.55 15.17 10.44
N TYR A 83 -2.40 14.79 9.48
CA TYR A 83 -3.81 15.19 9.42
C TYR A 83 -4.67 14.32 10.34
N ILE A 84 -4.25 13.09 10.53
CA ILE A 84 -4.79 12.13 11.50
C ILE A 84 -3.66 11.85 12.49
N ILE A 85 -3.95 11.97 13.78
CA ILE A 85 -3.00 11.70 14.86
C ILE A 85 -3.30 10.30 15.36
N PHE A 86 -2.31 9.41 15.30
CA PHE A 86 -2.39 8.11 15.94
C PHE A 86 -2.22 8.27 17.45
N SER A 87 -3.00 7.53 18.23
CA SER A 87 -2.94 7.53 19.68
C SER A 87 -2.97 6.09 20.14
N ASN A 88 -1.79 5.49 20.32
CA ASN A 88 -1.73 4.15 20.87
C ASN A 88 -2.10 4.19 22.38
N PRO A 89 -3.05 3.36 22.86
CA PRO A 89 -3.30 3.23 24.30
C PRO A 89 -2.08 2.78 25.12
N VAL A 90 -1.06 2.18 24.50
CA VAL A 90 0.13 1.68 25.22
C VAL A 90 0.93 2.79 25.93
N ASN A 91 0.91 4.03 25.42
CA ASN A 91 1.69 5.14 25.97
C ASN A 91 0.86 6.23 26.68
N SER A 92 -0.45 6.03 26.84
CA SER A 92 -1.27 6.98 27.59
C SER A 92 -1.51 6.47 29.01
N ASN A 93 -1.07 7.24 30.01
CA ASN A 93 -1.44 7.06 31.43
C ASN A 93 -2.97 7.07 31.66
N SER A 94 -3.77 7.27 30.61
CA SER A 94 -5.23 7.18 30.58
C SER A 94 -5.77 5.79 30.17
N ALA A 95 -4.93 4.79 29.90
CA ALA A 95 -5.38 3.42 29.60
C ALA A 95 -5.78 2.59 30.85
N LYS A 96 -5.78 3.19 32.05
CA LYS A 96 -6.28 2.55 33.29
C LYS A 96 -7.76 2.84 33.58
N THR A 97 -8.60 2.83 32.56
CA THR A 97 -10.06 2.76 32.78
C THR A 97 -10.65 1.68 31.88
N ASN A 98 -10.94 0.54 32.50
CA ASN A 98 -11.92 -0.48 32.10
C ASN A 98 -11.53 -1.39 30.92
N ASN A 99 -10.80 -2.47 31.21
CA ASN A 99 -10.86 -3.86 30.68
C ASN A 99 -11.29 -4.17 29.21
N HIS A 100 -11.34 -3.23 28.29
CA HIS A 100 -11.65 -3.47 26.88
C HIS A 100 -10.48 -2.93 26.07
N SER A 101 -9.77 -3.82 25.37
CA SER A 101 -8.70 -3.41 24.45
C SER A 101 -9.35 -2.65 23.30
N TYR A 102 -9.35 -1.31 23.34
CA TYR A 102 -10.09 -0.45 22.41
C TYR A 102 -9.52 -0.41 20.97
N GLY A 103 -8.56 -1.28 20.65
CA GLY A 103 -7.82 -1.26 19.39
C GLY A 103 -7.11 0.09 19.14
N PRO A 104 -6.60 0.29 17.92
CA PRO A 104 -6.00 1.55 17.48
C PRO A 104 -6.97 2.74 17.62
N LEU A 105 -6.52 3.81 18.27
CA LEU A 105 -7.26 5.06 18.36
C LEU A 105 -6.60 6.13 17.48
N VAL A 106 -7.43 6.94 16.84
CA VAL A 106 -6.98 8.09 16.03
C VAL A 106 -7.80 9.33 16.36
N ARG A 107 -7.25 10.51 16.02
CA ARG A 107 -7.92 11.81 16.20
C ARG A 107 -7.67 12.66 14.97
N ILE A 108 -8.63 13.49 14.57
CA ILE A 108 -8.39 14.46 13.49
C ILE A 108 -7.58 15.64 14.04
N ASN A 109 -6.48 15.98 13.38
CA ASN A 109 -5.66 17.11 13.77
C ASN A 109 -6.36 18.44 13.45
N LYS A 110 -6.95 19.06 14.46
CA LYS A 110 -7.65 20.35 14.32
C LYS A 110 -6.73 21.52 13.96
N LYS A 111 -5.40 21.37 14.12
CA LYS A 111 -4.42 22.41 13.76
C LYS A 111 -4.09 22.41 12.27
N LYS A 112 -4.37 21.31 11.54
CA LYS A 112 -4.17 21.26 10.09
C LYS A 112 -5.45 21.65 9.36
N SER A 113 -5.30 22.56 8.39
CA SER A 113 -6.42 22.97 7.55
C SER A 113 -6.80 21.87 6.57
N VAL A 114 -8.05 21.42 6.63
CA VAL A 114 -8.61 20.44 5.67
C VAL A 114 -8.76 21.02 4.26
N THR A 115 -8.66 22.33 4.08
CA THR A 115 -8.76 22.99 2.76
C THR A 115 -7.59 22.67 1.83
N LYS A 116 -6.48 22.16 2.37
CA LYS A 116 -5.31 21.75 1.61
C LYS A 116 -5.38 20.28 1.16
N LEU A 117 -6.37 19.54 1.64
CA LEU A 117 -6.57 18.14 1.25
C LEU A 117 -7.16 18.06 -0.15
N LYS A 118 -6.71 17.05 -0.90
CA LYS A 118 -7.34 16.63 -2.14
C LYS A 118 -8.74 16.07 -1.85
N ALA A 119 -9.59 16.02 -2.88
CA ALA A 119 -10.97 15.57 -2.72
C ALA A 119 -11.07 14.13 -2.17
N TYR A 120 -10.22 13.22 -2.64
CA TYR A 120 -10.15 11.84 -2.15
C TYR A 120 -9.62 11.78 -0.70
N GLU A 121 -8.58 12.55 -0.34
CA GLU A 121 -8.10 12.65 1.05
C GLU A 121 -9.21 13.14 1.99
N LEU A 122 -9.99 14.14 1.55
CA LEU A 122 -11.11 14.68 2.29
C LEU A 122 -12.23 13.65 2.49
N ASP A 123 -12.47 12.76 1.52
CA ASP A 123 -13.44 11.67 1.66
C ASP A 123 -13.06 10.72 2.80
N VAL A 124 -11.77 10.37 2.93
CA VAL A 124 -11.25 9.56 4.04
C VAL A 124 -11.45 10.27 5.39
N VAL A 125 -11.06 11.54 5.48
CA VAL A 125 -11.24 12.33 6.71
C VAL A 125 -12.73 12.43 7.09
N ASN A 126 -13.61 12.67 6.13
CA ASN A 126 -15.06 12.76 6.34
C ASN A 126 -15.71 11.41 6.65
N PHE A 127 -15.12 10.30 6.20
CA PHE A 127 -15.52 8.97 6.61
C PHE A 127 -15.19 8.76 8.10
N LEU A 128 -13.92 8.93 8.49
CA LEU A 128 -13.45 8.73 9.85
C LEU A 128 -14.16 9.63 10.87
N LYS A 129 -14.42 10.90 10.53
CA LYS A 129 -15.15 11.85 11.39
C LYS A 129 -16.53 11.38 11.83
N ARG A 130 -17.20 10.49 11.10
CA ARG A 130 -18.52 9.95 11.51
C ARG A 130 -18.44 9.06 12.73
N TYR A 131 -17.27 8.49 12.97
CA TYR A 131 -16.99 7.63 14.11
C TYR A 131 -16.33 8.40 15.27
N ASP A 132 -16.21 9.72 15.14
CA ASP A 132 -15.67 10.58 16.19
C ASP A 132 -16.63 10.62 17.39
N LYS A 133 -16.15 10.12 18.53
CA LYS A 133 -16.79 10.23 19.82
C LYS A 133 -15.92 11.08 20.75
N LYS A 134 -16.31 12.33 20.98
CA LYS A 134 -15.62 13.29 21.87
C LYS A 134 -14.16 13.57 21.45
N GLY A 135 -13.91 13.63 20.14
CA GLY A 135 -12.61 13.92 19.55
C GLY A 135 -11.70 12.69 19.43
N VAL A 136 -12.22 11.47 19.56
CA VAL A 136 -11.47 10.21 19.46
C VAL A 136 -12.25 9.24 18.58
N ILE A 137 -11.53 8.56 17.68
CA ILE A 137 -12.07 7.58 16.75
C ILE A 137 -11.36 6.24 17.04
N SER A 138 -12.12 5.19 17.34
CA SER A 138 -11.56 3.84 17.48
C SER A 138 -11.70 3.11 16.16
N LEU A 139 -10.58 2.69 15.58
CA LEU A 139 -10.61 1.93 14.32
C LEU A 139 -11.26 0.56 14.51
N TYR A 140 -11.14 -0.02 15.71
CA TYR A 140 -11.86 -1.23 16.09
C TYR A 140 -13.37 -1.06 16.03
N PHE A 141 -13.91 0.06 16.53
CA PHE A 141 -15.36 0.31 16.42
C PHE A 141 -15.84 0.55 14.99
N ILE A 142 -14.98 1.08 14.11
CA ILE A 142 -15.31 1.14 12.68
C ILE A 142 -15.41 -0.29 12.13
N GLU A 143 -14.41 -1.12 12.39
CA GLU A 143 -14.39 -2.52 11.96
C GLU A 143 -15.63 -3.30 12.44
N GLU A 144 -15.99 -3.19 13.72
CA GLU A 144 -17.18 -3.84 14.27
C GLU A 144 -18.48 -3.32 13.64
N ASP A 145 -18.63 -2.01 13.43
CA ASP A 145 -19.81 -1.44 12.77
C ASP A 145 -19.92 -1.94 11.32
N LEU A 146 -18.79 -2.06 10.62
CA LEU A 146 -18.72 -2.57 9.25
C LEU A 146 -18.99 -4.08 9.10
N LYS A 147 -19.21 -4.82 10.19
CA LYS A 147 -19.82 -6.16 10.09
C LYS A 147 -21.30 -6.10 9.71
N ASN A 148 -21.95 -4.94 9.91
CA ASN A 148 -23.35 -4.72 9.55
C ASN A 148 -23.48 -4.26 8.09
N LEU A 149 -24.43 -4.84 7.35
CA LEU A 149 -24.69 -4.48 5.94
C LEU A 149 -24.99 -2.99 5.73
N LYS A 150 -25.77 -2.36 6.62
CA LYS A 150 -26.15 -0.96 6.49
C LYS A 150 -24.94 -0.04 6.61
N ALA A 151 -24.02 -0.36 7.53
CA ALA A 151 -22.76 0.36 7.66
C ALA A 151 -21.85 0.08 6.47
N SER A 152 -21.76 -1.17 6.03
CA SER A 152 -20.98 -1.60 4.85
C SER A 152 -21.41 -0.88 3.58
N LYS A 153 -22.72 -0.78 3.30
CA LYS A 153 -23.24 -0.01 2.15
C LYS A 153 -22.90 1.49 2.23
N LYS A 154 -22.86 2.06 3.44
CA LYS A 154 -22.42 3.45 3.62
C LYS A 154 -20.93 3.58 3.38
N PHE A 155 -20.12 2.61 3.82
CA PHE A 155 -18.70 2.56 3.53
C PHE A 155 -18.44 2.43 2.04
N GLU A 156 -19.09 1.49 1.35
CA GLU A 156 -19.00 1.31 -0.10
C GLU A 156 -19.30 2.60 -0.85
N SER A 157 -20.38 3.31 -0.50
CA SER A 157 -20.68 4.62 -1.10
C SER A 157 -19.57 5.66 -0.90
N ARG A 158 -18.86 5.62 0.24
CA ARG A 158 -17.74 6.53 0.53
C ARG A 158 -16.47 6.11 -0.17
N TYR A 159 -16.21 4.81 -0.22
CA TYR A 159 -15.12 4.22 -0.97
C TYR A 159 -15.26 4.55 -2.46
N ASN A 160 -16.44 4.38 -3.05
CA ASN A 160 -16.69 4.70 -4.45
C ASN A 160 -16.55 6.21 -4.75
N SER A 161 -16.93 7.08 -3.80
CA SER A 161 -16.67 8.53 -3.90
C SER A 161 -15.18 8.84 -3.91
N TRP A 162 -14.44 8.24 -2.97
CA TRP A 162 -12.99 8.36 -2.87
C TRP A 162 -12.31 7.90 -4.17
N GLU A 163 -12.68 6.72 -4.67
CA GLU A 163 -12.11 6.14 -5.89
C GLU A 163 -12.37 7.03 -7.10
N LYS A 164 -13.59 7.56 -7.23
CA LYS A 164 -13.94 8.51 -8.30
C LYS A 164 -13.07 9.77 -8.24
N HIS A 165 -12.89 10.36 -7.06
CA HIS A 165 -12.04 11.55 -6.90
C HIS A 165 -10.57 11.24 -7.17
N LEU A 166 -10.09 10.06 -6.78
CA LEU A 166 -8.73 9.60 -7.03
C LEU A 166 -8.47 9.40 -8.53
N LYS A 167 -9.36 8.69 -9.23
CA LYS A 167 -9.30 8.49 -10.69
C LYS A 167 -9.35 9.81 -11.47
N ASN A 168 -10.10 10.79 -10.97
CA ASN A 168 -10.11 12.13 -11.55
C ASN A 168 -8.76 12.84 -11.36
N GLU A 169 -8.14 12.77 -10.18
CA GLU A 169 -6.78 13.33 -9.97
C GLU A 169 -5.75 12.63 -10.88
N TYR A 170 -5.80 11.30 -10.94
CA TYR A 170 -4.93 10.48 -11.78
C TYR A 170 -5.04 10.86 -13.26
N SER A 171 -6.25 10.91 -13.82
CA SER A 171 -6.50 11.27 -15.22
C SER A 171 -6.01 12.68 -15.59
N ASN A 172 -6.02 13.61 -14.63
CA ASN A 172 -5.58 14.98 -14.82
C ASN A 172 -4.06 15.15 -14.68
N ASN A 173 -3.34 14.15 -14.18
CA ASN A 173 -1.90 14.20 -14.03
C ASN A 173 -1.20 13.80 -15.35
N LYS A 174 -0.41 14.72 -15.89
CA LYS A 174 0.29 14.54 -17.18
C LYS A 174 1.35 13.43 -17.14
N PHE A 175 1.93 13.15 -15.98
CA PHE A 175 2.99 12.13 -15.85
C PHE A 175 2.46 10.73 -16.21
N PHE A 176 1.28 10.37 -15.70
CA PHE A 176 0.70 9.04 -15.92
C PHE A 176 0.11 8.82 -17.32
N ARG A 177 0.13 9.85 -18.19
CA ARG A 177 -0.31 9.72 -19.59
C ARG A 177 0.78 9.13 -20.50
N GLY A 178 2.03 9.15 -20.06
CA GLY A 178 3.15 8.55 -20.77
C GLY A 178 3.32 7.06 -20.48
N ASP A 179 3.95 6.34 -21.39
CA ASP A 179 4.54 5.05 -21.05
C ASP A 179 5.87 5.30 -20.31
N SER A 180 6.00 4.77 -19.10
CA SER A 180 7.20 4.92 -18.29
C SER A 180 7.65 3.57 -17.75
N THR A 181 8.22 2.76 -18.64
CA THR A 181 8.92 1.52 -18.27
C THR A 181 9.91 1.76 -17.12
N GLU A 182 10.63 2.89 -17.16
CA GLU A 182 11.56 3.29 -16.08
C GLU A 182 10.85 3.46 -14.73
N PHE A 183 9.62 3.97 -14.73
CA PHE A 183 8.86 4.13 -13.50
C PHE A 183 8.35 2.79 -12.95
N MET A 184 7.91 1.87 -13.82
CA MET A 184 7.58 0.51 -13.41
C MET A 184 8.80 -0.21 -12.83
N ASP A 185 9.97 -0.08 -13.47
CA ASP A 185 11.22 -0.62 -12.96
C ASP A 185 11.58 -0.02 -11.58
N GLU A 186 11.35 1.28 -11.37
CA GLU A 186 11.53 1.94 -10.08
C GLU A 186 10.60 1.35 -9.00
N LEU A 187 9.31 1.16 -9.31
CA LEU A 187 8.35 0.55 -8.39
C LEU A 187 8.75 -0.89 -8.03
N ASP A 188 9.20 -1.68 -9.00
CA ASP A 188 9.65 -3.05 -8.75
C ASP A 188 10.93 -3.09 -7.91
N ASN A 189 11.88 -2.19 -8.17
CA ASN A 189 13.09 -2.05 -7.37
C ASN A 189 12.77 -1.65 -5.93
N PHE A 190 11.81 -0.75 -5.72
CA PHE A 190 11.31 -0.40 -4.40
C PHE A 190 10.69 -1.62 -3.71
N LYS A 191 9.81 -2.36 -4.41
CA LYS A 191 9.18 -3.57 -3.85
C LYS A 191 10.23 -4.57 -3.38
N SER A 192 11.23 -4.85 -4.21
CA SER A 192 12.34 -5.75 -3.86
C SER A 192 13.17 -5.21 -2.68
N TYR A 193 13.42 -3.90 -2.64
CA TYR A 193 14.15 -3.27 -1.55
C TYR A 193 13.44 -3.44 -0.21
N VAL A 194 12.18 -3.00 -0.10
CA VAL A 194 11.48 -2.97 1.20
C VAL A 194 10.99 -4.33 1.69
N SER A 195 10.80 -5.31 0.81
CA SER A 195 10.24 -6.63 1.17
C SER A 195 11.21 -7.81 1.13
N GLY A 196 12.43 -7.63 0.61
CA GLY A 196 13.32 -8.76 0.31
C GLY A 196 14.80 -8.54 0.57
N ARG A 197 15.22 -7.39 1.09
CA ARG A 197 16.63 -7.13 1.46
C ARG A 197 16.82 -6.95 2.96
N ASP A 198 18.04 -7.22 3.39
CA ASP A 198 18.55 -6.89 4.72
C ASP A 198 18.67 -5.36 4.81
N ILE A 199 17.75 -4.70 5.51
CA ILE A 199 17.76 -3.24 5.73
C ILE A 199 18.25 -2.98 7.14
N THR A 200 19.49 -2.55 7.32
CA THR A 200 20.05 -2.38 8.67
C THR A 200 19.75 -1.00 9.26
N ASN A 201 19.76 -0.89 10.59
CA ASN A 201 19.45 0.36 11.32
C ASN A 201 20.34 1.56 10.97
N ALA A 202 21.53 1.34 10.40
CA ALA A 202 22.44 2.42 10.04
C ALA A 202 21.94 3.26 8.84
N ASP A 203 20.95 2.75 8.10
CA ASP A 203 20.67 3.18 6.72
C ASP A 203 19.32 3.88 6.54
N ILE A 204 18.48 3.97 7.58
CA ILE A 204 17.08 4.39 7.42
C ILE A 204 16.57 5.23 8.59
N SER A 205 16.01 6.41 8.31
CA SER A 205 15.38 7.26 9.32
C SER A 205 13.97 6.80 9.67
N LEU A 206 13.42 7.28 10.79
CA LEU A 206 12.02 7.03 11.14
C LEU A 206 11.04 7.51 10.06
N ASP A 207 11.34 8.64 9.42
CA ASP A 207 10.52 9.21 8.35
C ASP A 207 10.56 8.32 7.11
N ASP A 208 11.74 7.77 6.78
CA ASP A 208 11.89 6.81 5.67
C ASP A 208 11.12 5.53 5.96
N ILE A 209 11.16 5.00 7.19
CA ILE A 209 10.38 3.83 7.60
C ILE A 209 8.88 4.08 7.38
N ASN A 210 8.37 5.21 7.89
CA ASN A 210 6.97 5.57 7.73
C ASN A 210 6.60 5.70 6.24
N GLN A 211 7.42 6.40 5.46
CA GLN A 211 7.20 6.57 4.02
C GLN A 211 7.23 5.22 3.30
N PHE A 212 8.21 4.37 3.57
CA PHE A 212 8.32 3.06 2.92
C PHE A 212 7.15 2.15 3.25
N LEU A 213 6.63 2.18 4.48
CA LEU A 213 5.45 1.40 4.86
C LEU A 213 4.17 1.92 4.20
N VAL A 214 3.99 3.24 4.10
CA VAL A 214 2.85 3.85 3.41
C VAL A 214 2.86 3.46 1.93
N TYR A 215 4.01 3.60 1.26
CA TYR A 215 4.13 3.26 -0.16
C TYR A 215 4.09 1.73 -0.38
N GLY A 216 4.68 0.96 0.53
CA GLY A 216 4.57 -0.49 0.53
C GLY A 216 3.11 -0.96 0.65
N MET A 217 2.29 -0.27 1.44
CA MET A 217 0.85 -0.51 1.48
C MET A 217 0.20 -0.27 0.12
N ALA A 218 0.44 0.89 -0.51
CA ALA A 218 -0.13 1.21 -1.83
C ALA A 218 0.25 0.19 -2.92
N LEU A 219 1.43 -0.42 -2.80
CA LEU A 219 1.94 -1.41 -3.75
C LEU A 219 1.57 -2.86 -3.39
N GLY A 220 0.72 -3.07 -2.38
CA GLY A 220 0.23 -4.40 -1.96
C GLY A 220 1.27 -5.26 -1.24
N ILE A 221 2.34 -4.65 -0.73
CA ILE A 221 3.44 -5.35 -0.03
C ILE A 221 3.63 -4.88 1.41
N GLY A 222 2.69 -4.12 1.97
CA GLY A 222 2.82 -3.52 3.30
C GLY A 222 3.10 -4.52 4.43
N LYS A 223 2.41 -5.69 4.43
CA LYS A 223 2.66 -6.76 5.42
C LYS A 223 4.08 -7.34 5.29
N LYS A 224 4.52 -7.63 4.06
CA LYS A 224 5.87 -8.13 3.78
C LYS A 224 6.95 -7.12 4.17
N ALA A 225 6.69 -5.82 3.95
CA ALA A 225 7.60 -4.76 4.36
C ALA A 225 7.74 -4.69 5.89
N VAL A 226 6.64 -4.82 6.64
CA VAL A 226 6.66 -4.93 8.11
C VAL A 226 7.47 -6.14 8.57
N GLU A 227 7.18 -7.32 8.03
CA GLU A 227 7.92 -8.56 8.35
C GLU A 227 9.41 -8.44 8.04
N ASN A 228 9.77 -7.74 6.97
CA ASN A 228 11.15 -7.50 6.59
C ASN A 228 11.83 -6.55 7.58
N PHE A 229 11.17 -5.43 7.92
CA PHE A 229 11.70 -4.45 8.86
C PHE A 229 11.90 -5.04 10.26
N GLU A 230 11.02 -5.93 10.72
CA GLU A 230 11.17 -6.63 12.02
C GLU A 230 12.39 -7.55 12.10
N LYS A 231 12.90 -8.04 10.96
CA LYS A 231 14.08 -8.90 10.95
C LYS A 231 15.38 -8.13 11.15
N TYR A 232 15.43 -6.89 10.68
CA TYR A 232 16.69 -6.15 10.53
C TYR A 232 16.74 -4.83 11.30
N LEU A 233 15.59 -4.26 11.66
CA LEU A 233 15.50 -3.04 12.44
C LEU A 233 15.25 -3.31 13.92
N ASP A 234 15.74 -2.43 14.78
CA ASP A 234 15.55 -2.61 16.21
C ASP A 234 14.11 -2.29 16.63
N GLU A 235 13.65 -2.97 17.67
CA GLU A 235 12.27 -2.85 18.15
C GLU A 235 11.93 -1.42 18.62
N THR A 236 12.91 -0.66 19.11
CA THR A 236 12.68 0.71 19.61
C THR A 236 12.38 1.65 18.44
N THR A 237 13.17 1.57 17.38
CA THR A 237 12.96 2.31 16.13
C THR A 237 11.58 1.99 15.54
N LEU A 238 11.22 0.71 15.46
CA LEU A 238 9.91 0.30 14.95
C LEU A 238 8.76 0.77 15.84
N LYS A 239 8.89 0.67 17.17
CA LYS A 239 7.88 1.17 18.12
C LYS A 239 7.67 2.68 18.06
N ASN A 240 8.62 3.44 17.51
CA ASN A 240 8.45 4.87 17.29
C ASN A 240 7.71 5.19 15.97
N SER A 241 7.59 4.22 15.05
CA SER A 241 6.81 4.38 13.82
C SER A 241 5.33 4.15 14.09
N GLU A 242 4.53 5.21 13.91
CA GLU A 242 3.06 5.13 14.02
C GLU A 242 2.49 4.23 12.92
N ILE A 243 3.05 4.30 11.72
CA ILE A 243 2.61 3.50 10.57
C ILE A 243 2.88 2.02 10.80
N TYR A 244 4.09 1.67 11.28
CA TYR A 244 4.42 0.31 11.70
C TYR A 244 3.42 -0.21 12.74
N GLN A 245 3.20 0.55 13.82
CA GLN A 245 2.30 0.14 14.89
C GLN A 245 0.89 -0.15 14.38
N ILE A 246 0.36 0.69 13.49
CA ILE A 246 -0.98 0.50 12.90
C ILE A 246 -1.02 -0.75 12.02
N ILE A 247 -0.04 -0.95 11.13
CA ILE A 247 -0.04 -2.13 10.25
C ILE A 247 0.14 -3.41 11.09
N LYS A 248 1.05 -3.40 12.06
CA LYS A 248 1.37 -4.54 12.95
C LYS A 248 0.14 -5.09 13.66
N VAL A 249 -0.72 -4.20 14.17
CA VAL A 249 -1.95 -4.57 14.90
C VAL A 249 -3.17 -4.67 13.98
N ASN A 250 -2.96 -4.64 12.66
CA ASN A 250 -4.01 -4.67 11.65
C ASN A 250 -5.05 -3.55 11.81
N GLY A 251 -4.63 -2.34 12.23
CA GLY A 251 -5.53 -1.24 12.56
C GLY A 251 -6.37 -0.70 11.41
N ILE A 252 -6.01 -1.01 10.17
CA ILE A 252 -6.73 -0.62 8.95
C ILE A 252 -7.57 -1.77 8.36
N ASN A 253 -7.76 -2.87 9.11
CA ASN A 253 -8.58 -4.00 8.69
C ASN A 253 -10.04 -3.64 8.43
N PHE A 254 -10.50 -2.50 8.97
CA PHE A 254 -11.85 -1.99 8.73
C PHE A 254 -12.14 -1.82 7.22
N VAL A 255 -11.13 -1.60 6.37
CA VAL A 255 -11.30 -1.52 4.91
C VAL A 255 -11.76 -2.88 4.37
N GLU A 256 -11.04 -3.95 4.69
CA GLU A 256 -11.40 -5.32 4.29
C GLU A 256 -12.75 -5.73 4.90
N GLN A 257 -13.00 -5.35 6.15
CA GLN A 257 -14.26 -5.63 6.83
C GLN A 257 -15.44 -4.91 6.18
N GLY A 258 -15.24 -3.69 5.67
CA GLY A 258 -16.24 -2.94 4.92
C GLY A 258 -16.73 -3.67 3.68
N PHE A 259 -15.82 -4.32 2.95
CA PHE A 259 -16.19 -5.17 1.82
C PHE A 259 -16.80 -6.50 2.26
N LYS A 260 -16.20 -7.20 3.24
CA LYS A 260 -16.74 -8.45 3.79
C LYS A 260 -18.19 -8.30 4.27
N GLY A 261 -18.52 -7.19 4.91
CA GLY A 261 -19.88 -6.91 5.39
C GLY A 261 -20.94 -6.75 4.27
N LEU A 262 -20.53 -6.51 3.01
CA LEU A 262 -21.41 -6.57 1.84
C LEU A 262 -21.77 -8.01 1.47
N TYR A 263 -20.83 -8.95 1.63
CA TYR A 263 -20.99 -10.37 1.27
C TYR A 263 -21.69 -11.20 2.36
N LEU A 264 -21.52 -10.83 3.64
CA LEU A 264 -22.07 -11.58 4.78
C LEU A 264 -23.61 -11.55 4.90
N VAL A 265 -24.32 -10.79 4.05
CA VAL A 265 -25.80 -10.71 4.04
C VAL A 265 -26.43 -11.26 2.76
N LYS A 266 -25.77 -12.20 2.07
CA LYS A 266 -26.47 -13.11 1.16
C LYS A 266 -26.72 -14.51 1.77
N PRO A 267 -27.61 -14.68 2.77
CA PRO A 267 -28.29 -15.95 2.94
C PRO A 267 -29.54 -15.94 2.05
N GLY A 268 -29.50 -16.64 0.90
CA GLY A 268 -30.73 -16.95 0.13
C GLY A 268 -30.73 -16.75 -1.38
N GLN A 269 -29.58 -16.58 -2.05
CA GLN A 269 -29.51 -16.87 -3.50
C GLN A 269 -28.59 -18.06 -3.71
N HIS A 270 -29.19 -19.24 -3.65
CA HIS A 270 -28.70 -20.41 -4.38
C HIS A 270 -28.85 -20.05 -5.87
N ASP A 271 -27.82 -19.47 -6.46
CA ASP A 271 -27.61 -19.64 -7.90
C ASP A 271 -26.62 -20.78 -8.04
N SER A 272 -27.15 -21.94 -8.40
CA SER A 272 -26.39 -23.09 -8.83
C SER A 272 -25.65 -22.74 -10.12
N ASN A 273 -24.44 -22.17 -10.00
CA ASN A 273 -23.32 -22.32 -10.90
C ASN A 273 -22.28 -21.25 -10.60
N THR A 274 -21.24 -21.61 -9.84
CA THR A 274 -19.84 -21.21 -10.05
C THR A 274 -19.01 -21.82 -8.92
N ASP A 275 -18.83 -23.13 -8.99
CA ASP A 275 -17.57 -23.70 -8.54
C ASP A 275 -16.47 -23.19 -9.47
N VAL A 276 -15.53 -22.43 -8.91
CA VAL A 276 -14.08 -22.44 -9.17
C VAL A 276 -13.56 -21.20 -8.46
N TYR A 277 -12.85 -21.39 -7.35
CA TYR A 277 -11.52 -20.86 -7.07
C TYR A 277 -11.13 -21.33 -5.66
N GLY A 278 -10.41 -22.46 -5.63
CA GLY A 278 -9.53 -22.76 -4.52
C GLY A 278 -8.20 -22.04 -4.73
N TYR A 279 -7.71 -21.39 -3.69
CA TYR A 279 -6.31 -21.33 -3.26
C TYR A 279 -6.29 -21.10 -1.75
#